data_AF-A0AAD9ALG8-F1
#
_entry.id   AF-A0AAD9ALG8-F1
#
_cell.length_a   1.000
_cell.length_b   1.000
_cell.length_c   1.000
_cell.angle_alpha   90.00
_cell.angle_beta   90.00
_cell.angle_gamma   90.00
#
_symmetry.space_group_name_H-M   'P 1'
#
loop_
_entity.id
_entity.type
_entity.pdbx_description
1 polymer ?
#
loop_
_entity_poly.entity_id
_entity_poly.type
_entity_poly.pdbx_seq_one_letter_code
_entity_poly.pdbx_strand_id
1 'polypeptide(L)'
;MTVLSNPEQANNTSSSGGSPPEDKPYHSKRPHKKSRTGCRNCKTRKVKCDEARPTCRNCVLRKAECVYPGPAHSHGDHAPGSPSSSSGSSSSRAHTPGQSGDEDFNAMVVKEPMYIASNQHDAIDMKLLWFYTTNTFSSFATQAGRVKRIDDILKIKIPAHAFESPFLMDCLLGTSALQLQHLGQDIAPSRALRYRARAFEGYRKAVEEFKPETFPALIATSLLLTALSSQMFREEGTKDLYIIDWMIVWRGIGLMIDMATPQTVWESGMAELFFRPPIDLDKAALHIPNSLLFMISSIKPGDPDYEDVPVYYDTLKYLGSLYSELVHGFGPIMTLRVVTWFTFIPKGFVELGRQKRPRALVILAHYLMFMKSVQNLWWIDGIADREIAGIAKYLGENWANELAAPRLALLLNDRTDVARLLLNDPEWESPGDFYSEPTRDPRAEALTWVDDTGKRYKSMPKTVGALYPSDPAPRTKAWEGENYYQDKLLLSAPNRDYAESVLQAMDMGVQDMDMSR
;
A
#
# COMPACT_ATOMS: atom_id res chain seq x y z
N MET A 1 -55.56 0.50 -16.38
CA MET A 1 -56.92 0.18 -15.89
C MET A 1 -57.05 -1.33 -15.74
N THR A 2 -57.82 -1.79 -14.76
CA THR A 2 -58.09 -3.22 -14.47
C THR A 2 -59.14 -3.79 -15.44
N VAL A 3 -59.16 -5.13 -15.62
CA VAL A 3 -60.35 -6.04 -15.58
C VAL A 3 -59.91 -7.43 -16.11
N LEU A 4 -59.76 -8.46 -15.25
CA LEU A 4 -60.63 -9.66 -15.03
C LEU A 4 -60.72 -10.63 -16.26
N SER A 5 -60.98 -11.95 -16.14
CA SER A 5 -61.49 -12.77 -15.01
C SER A 5 -60.97 -14.23 -15.08
N ASN A 6 -61.08 -14.98 -13.96
CA ASN A 6 -61.06 -16.46 -13.90
C ASN A 6 -62.48 -16.98 -13.55
N PRO A 7 -62.86 -18.22 -13.91
CA PRO A 7 -63.09 -19.29 -12.90
C PRO A 7 -62.59 -20.68 -13.38
N GLU A 8 -62.24 -21.68 -12.53
CA GLU A 8 -63.09 -22.51 -11.63
C GLU A 8 -64.22 -23.29 -12.37
N GLN A 9 -64.50 -24.58 -12.09
CA GLN A 9 -64.30 -25.36 -10.85
C GLN A 9 -64.11 -26.90 -11.08
N ALA A 10 -63.74 -27.58 -9.99
CA ALA A 10 -63.29 -28.98 -9.84
C ALA A 10 -64.34 -30.12 -10.02
N ASN A 11 -63.86 -31.38 -9.96
CA ASN A 11 -64.57 -32.46 -9.23
C ASN A 11 -63.63 -33.58 -8.70
N ASN A 12 -64.08 -34.38 -7.73
CA ASN A 12 -63.28 -35.34 -6.93
C ASN A 12 -63.68 -36.82 -7.12
N THR A 13 -62.75 -37.76 -6.87
CA THR A 13 -63.03 -39.01 -6.12
C THR A 13 -61.78 -39.70 -5.52
N SER A 14 -61.96 -40.15 -4.27
CA SER A 14 -61.35 -41.27 -3.48
C SER A 14 -60.61 -42.43 -4.20
N SER A 15 -59.73 -43.23 -3.55
CA SER A 15 -59.06 -43.16 -2.22
C SER A 15 -58.03 -44.32 -2.03
N SER A 16 -57.26 -44.29 -0.92
CA SER A 16 -56.32 -45.33 -0.41
C SER A 16 -55.01 -45.53 -1.21
N GLY A 17 -53.88 -45.89 -0.60
CA GLY A 17 -53.56 -45.94 0.85
C GLY A 17 -52.17 -46.55 1.12
N GLY A 18 -51.30 -45.86 1.86
CA GLY A 18 -49.99 -46.37 2.25
C GLY A 18 -49.10 -45.31 2.92
N SER A 19 -48.68 -45.54 4.16
CA SER A 19 -47.93 -44.58 4.99
C SER A 19 -46.41 -44.74 4.85
N PRO A 20 -45.64 -43.66 4.62
CA PRO A 20 -44.20 -43.63 4.89
C PRO A 20 -43.92 -43.66 6.41
N PRO A 21 -42.69 -44.03 6.84
CA PRO A 21 -42.32 -44.09 8.26
C PRO A 21 -42.12 -42.70 8.88
N GLU A 22 -42.38 -42.59 10.18
CA GLU A 22 -42.20 -41.34 10.95
C GLU A 22 -40.72 -40.96 11.12
N ASP A 23 -40.43 -39.66 10.97
CA ASP A 23 -39.11 -39.09 11.25
C ASP A 23 -38.76 -39.14 12.74
N LYS A 24 -37.60 -39.73 13.06
CA LYS A 24 -37.04 -39.66 14.42
C LYS A 24 -36.38 -38.29 14.62
N PRO A 25 -36.81 -37.46 15.60
CA PRO A 25 -36.29 -36.12 15.75
C PRO A 25 -34.77 -36.12 16.01
N TYR A 26 -34.02 -35.42 15.14
CA TYR A 26 -32.58 -35.29 15.25
C TYR A 26 -32.19 -34.43 16.46
N HIS A 27 -31.92 -35.07 17.59
CA HIS A 27 -31.43 -34.39 18.79
C HIS A 27 -29.98 -33.89 18.59
N SER A 28 -29.87 -32.64 18.14
CA SER A 28 -28.62 -31.87 18.14
C SER A 28 -27.92 -31.97 19.51
N LYS A 29 -26.69 -32.50 19.52
CA LYS A 29 -25.90 -32.66 20.74
C LYS A 29 -25.40 -31.30 21.22
N ARG A 30 -26.09 -30.74 22.24
CA ARG A 30 -25.72 -29.49 22.93
C ARG A 30 -24.19 -29.42 23.18
N PRO A 31 -23.48 -28.37 22.71
CA PRO A 31 -22.05 -28.24 22.94
C PRO A 31 -21.71 -28.22 24.45
N HIS A 32 -21.04 -29.27 24.92
CA HIS A 32 -20.66 -29.37 26.33
C HIS A 32 -19.33 -28.64 26.61
N LYS A 33 -19.37 -27.69 27.54
CA LYS A 33 -18.18 -26.98 28.07
C LYS A 33 -17.16 -28.01 28.58
N LYS A 34 -16.02 -28.12 27.89
CA LYS A 34 -14.98 -29.12 28.20
C LYS A 34 -14.39 -28.88 29.60
N SER A 35 -14.38 -29.93 30.42
CA SER A 35 -13.69 -29.95 31.71
C SER A 35 -12.18 -29.81 31.50
N ARG A 36 -11.59 -28.68 31.93
CA ARG A 36 -10.14 -28.44 31.82
C ARG A 36 -9.37 -29.27 32.85
N THR A 37 -9.92 -29.39 34.05
CA THR A 37 -9.25 -29.94 35.26
C THR A 37 -9.64 -31.40 35.59
N GLY A 38 -10.53 -32.03 34.81
CA GLY A 38 -10.95 -33.41 35.03
C GLY A 38 -9.84 -34.48 35.00
N CYS A 39 -10.11 -35.62 35.65
CA CYS A 39 -9.17 -36.73 35.82
C CYS A 39 -8.80 -37.42 34.50
N ARG A 40 -7.66 -38.12 34.49
CA ARG A 40 -7.13 -38.86 33.31
C ARG A 40 -8.17 -39.85 32.75
N ASN A 41 -8.81 -40.65 33.61
CA ASN A 41 -9.76 -41.69 33.20
C ASN A 41 -10.95 -41.11 32.41
N CYS A 42 -11.61 -40.07 32.92
CA CYS A 42 -12.70 -39.38 32.22
C CYS A 42 -12.25 -38.71 30.91
N LYS A 43 -11.05 -38.11 30.89
CA LYS A 43 -10.47 -37.50 29.69
C LYS A 43 -10.18 -38.54 28.59
N THR A 44 -9.51 -39.64 28.90
CA THR A 44 -9.27 -40.76 27.97
C THR A 44 -10.57 -41.30 27.39
N ARG A 45 -11.60 -41.42 28.23
CA ARG A 45 -12.94 -41.92 27.84
C ARG A 45 -13.83 -40.88 27.17
N LYS A 46 -13.37 -39.64 26.99
CA LYS A 46 -14.09 -38.52 26.37
C LYS A 46 -15.47 -38.23 27.02
N VAL A 47 -15.59 -38.48 28.33
CA VAL A 47 -16.81 -38.21 29.13
C VAL A 47 -16.61 -37.02 30.06
N LYS A 48 -17.71 -36.35 30.45
CA LYS A 48 -17.64 -35.27 31.45
C LYS A 48 -17.15 -35.83 32.79
N CYS A 49 -16.13 -35.19 33.35
CA CYS A 49 -15.72 -35.35 34.74
C CYS A 49 -16.53 -34.37 35.61
N ASP A 50 -16.97 -34.83 36.77
CA ASP A 50 -17.59 -34.03 37.83
C ASP A 50 -16.56 -33.35 38.76
N GLU A 51 -15.27 -33.64 38.57
CA GLU A 51 -14.10 -33.03 39.23
C GLU A 51 -14.01 -33.19 40.76
N ALA A 52 -14.94 -33.95 41.37
CA ALA A 52 -14.89 -34.32 42.77
C ALA A 52 -13.60 -35.10 43.12
N ARG A 53 -13.04 -34.80 44.30
CA ARG A 53 -11.82 -35.41 44.85
C ARG A 53 -12.14 -36.13 46.17
N PRO A 54 -11.44 -37.23 46.51
CA PRO A 54 -10.33 -37.84 45.76
C PRO A 54 -10.77 -38.57 44.48
N THR A 55 -12.01 -39.05 44.40
CA THR A 55 -12.50 -39.85 43.26
C THR A 55 -13.76 -39.22 42.67
N CYS A 56 -13.79 -38.98 41.35
CA CYS A 56 -14.97 -38.46 40.68
C CYS A 56 -16.08 -39.52 40.60
N ARG A 57 -17.35 -39.11 40.67
CA ARG A 57 -18.55 -39.99 40.68
C ARG A 57 -18.57 -40.93 39.47
N ASN A 58 -18.08 -40.47 38.33
CA ASN A 58 -18.02 -41.23 37.08
C ASN A 58 -16.98 -42.39 37.11
N CYS A 59 -15.98 -42.29 38.00
CA CYS A 59 -15.03 -43.36 38.33
C CYS A 59 -15.53 -44.26 39.47
N VAL A 60 -16.13 -43.69 40.53
CA VAL A 60 -16.74 -44.43 41.66
C VAL A 60 -17.75 -45.45 41.14
N LEU A 61 -18.70 -45.02 40.30
CA LEU A 61 -19.72 -45.90 39.70
C LEU A 61 -19.17 -47.03 38.82
N ARG A 62 -17.89 -46.99 38.46
CA ARG A 62 -17.23 -48.00 37.63
C ARG A 62 -16.05 -48.70 38.32
N LYS A 63 -15.85 -48.48 39.62
CA LYS A 63 -14.73 -49.02 40.42
C LYS A 63 -13.37 -48.81 39.74
N ALA A 64 -13.19 -47.67 39.07
CA ALA A 64 -12.04 -47.40 38.22
C ALA A 64 -11.12 -46.32 38.83
N GLU A 65 -9.81 -46.45 38.62
CA GLU A 65 -8.81 -45.53 39.17
C GLU A 65 -9.01 -44.09 38.66
N CYS A 66 -8.82 -43.10 39.54
CA CYS A 66 -9.18 -41.70 39.31
C CYS A 66 -8.00 -40.73 39.50
N VAL A 67 -6.94 -40.91 38.73
CA VAL A 67 -5.75 -40.04 38.76
C VAL A 67 -6.06 -38.65 38.19
N TYR A 68 -5.85 -37.61 38.99
CA TYR A 68 -5.78 -36.21 38.52
C TYR A 68 -4.32 -35.83 38.21
N PRO A 69 -4.05 -35.02 37.18
CA PRO A 69 -2.71 -34.46 36.97
C PRO A 69 -2.37 -33.47 38.10
N GLY A 70 -1.20 -33.63 38.72
CA GLY A 70 -0.67 -32.69 39.70
C GLY A 70 0.06 -31.50 39.04
N PRO A 71 0.21 -30.36 39.75
CA PRO A 71 1.10 -29.29 39.33
C PRO A 71 2.56 -29.72 39.50
N ALA A 72 3.43 -29.37 38.56
CA ALA A 72 4.88 -29.55 38.71
C ALA A 72 5.44 -28.41 39.56
N HIS A 73 6.21 -28.75 40.61
CA HIS A 73 6.95 -27.79 41.42
C HIS A 73 8.46 -28.03 41.28
N SER A 74 9.22 -26.93 41.35
CA SER A 74 10.65 -26.85 41.10
C SER A 74 11.48 -26.82 42.38
N HIS A 75 12.44 -27.73 42.52
CA HIS A 75 13.62 -27.68 43.37
C HIS A 75 14.69 -28.60 42.73
N GLY A 76 15.99 -28.50 43.02
CA GLY A 76 16.69 -27.59 43.93
C GLY A 76 17.88 -28.30 44.59
N ASP A 77 19.04 -28.21 43.93
CA ASP A 77 20.40 -28.44 44.43
C ASP A 77 20.93 -29.84 44.84
N HIS A 78 22.26 -29.91 44.70
CA HIS A 78 23.24 -30.86 45.26
C HIS A 78 23.41 -32.28 44.68
N ALA A 79 24.66 -32.74 44.79
CA ALA A 79 25.26 -33.98 44.29
C ALA A 79 26.48 -34.33 45.19
N PRO A 80 27.26 -35.38 44.93
CA PRO A 80 26.92 -36.71 44.40
C PRO A 80 27.21 -37.83 45.44
N GLY A 81 26.58 -39.00 45.29
CA GLY A 81 26.85 -40.18 46.15
C GLY A 81 26.69 -41.50 45.39
N SER A 82 27.74 -42.31 45.36
CA SER A 82 27.83 -43.59 44.64
C SER A 82 28.78 -44.53 45.39
N PRO A 83 28.81 -45.86 45.12
CA PRO A 83 27.78 -46.72 44.49
C PRO A 83 27.56 -48.06 45.24
N SER A 84 26.48 -48.79 44.94
CA SER A 84 26.50 -50.28 44.89
C SER A 84 25.30 -50.92 44.17
N SER A 85 25.64 -51.85 43.28
CA SER A 85 24.93 -53.05 42.78
C SER A 85 23.74 -53.62 43.60
N SER A 86 22.75 -54.34 43.04
CA SER A 86 22.35 -54.65 41.63
C SER A 86 20.90 -55.26 41.65
N SER A 87 20.27 -55.92 40.64
CA SER A 87 20.64 -56.47 39.32
C SER A 87 19.39 -56.71 38.43
N GLY A 88 19.57 -56.91 37.11
CA GLY A 88 18.53 -57.38 36.17
C GLY A 88 17.92 -56.31 35.23
N SER A 89 17.47 -56.62 34.00
CA SER A 89 17.58 -57.87 33.22
C SER A 89 17.37 -57.64 31.71
N SER A 90 18.18 -58.32 30.87
CA SER A 90 17.87 -58.83 29.52
C SER A 90 17.06 -57.98 28.50
N SER A 91 17.71 -57.57 27.39
CA SER A 91 17.13 -57.69 26.04
C SER A 91 18.17 -57.56 24.91
N SER A 92 17.97 -58.30 23.81
CA SER A 92 18.54 -58.13 22.46
C SER A 92 17.76 -59.08 21.51
N ARG A 93 17.69 -58.95 20.19
CA ARG A 93 18.38 -58.18 19.13
C ARG A 93 17.30 -57.68 18.13
N ALA A 94 17.43 -56.70 17.24
CA ALA A 94 18.41 -55.64 16.91
C ALA A 94 17.60 -54.58 16.07
N HIS A 95 18.08 -53.59 15.30
CA HIS A 95 19.36 -53.28 14.64
C HIS A 95 19.59 -51.75 14.55
N THR A 96 20.85 -51.38 14.29
CA THR A 96 21.31 -50.04 13.89
C THR A 96 21.28 -49.90 12.35
N PRO A 97 21.25 -48.68 11.76
CA PRO A 97 22.39 -47.75 11.79
C PRO A 97 22.05 -46.35 12.36
N GLY A 98 23.00 -45.58 12.89
CA GLY A 98 24.41 -45.90 13.15
C GLY A 98 25.43 -45.26 12.19
N GLN A 99 25.42 -43.93 12.08
CA GLN A 99 26.62 -43.16 11.77
C GLN A 99 26.60 -41.82 12.51
N SER A 100 27.76 -41.40 12.98
CA SER A 100 27.98 -40.21 13.81
C SER A 100 28.26 -38.98 12.96
N GLY A 101 27.59 -37.88 13.27
CA GLY A 101 27.90 -36.57 12.73
C GLY A 101 27.29 -35.50 13.63
N ASP A 102 28.09 -34.97 14.56
CA ASP A 102 27.79 -33.71 15.24
C ASP A 102 28.05 -32.55 14.28
N GLU A 103 27.21 -32.43 13.25
CA GLU A 103 27.08 -31.20 12.48
C GLU A 103 25.91 -30.40 13.04
N ASP A 104 26.17 -29.12 13.31
CA ASP A 104 25.12 -28.15 13.65
C ASP A 104 24.08 -28.14 12.53
N PHE A 105 22.93 -28.78 12.78
CA PHE A 105 21.69 -28.39 12.11
C PHE A 105 21.35 -26.98 12.57
N ASN A 106 21.99 -26.02 11.90
CA ASN A 106 21.81 -24.58 11.97
C ASN A 106 20.39 -24.26 11.49
N ALA A 107 19.42 -24.63 12.33
CA ALA A 107 18.01 -24.68 12.00
C ALA A 107 17.59 -23.28 11.55
N MET A 108 17.21 -23.16 10.28
CA MET A 108 16.88 -21.88 9.69
C MET A 108 15.65 -21.34 10.41
N VAL A 109 15.88 -20.44 11.37
CA VAL A 109 14.81 -19.77 12.13
C VAL A 109 14.13 -18.81 11.17
N VAL A 110 13.18 -19.35 10.41
CA VAL A 110 12.19 -18.57 9.70
C VAL A 110 11.45 -17.79 10.77
N LYS A 111 11.76 -16.49 10.89
CA LYS A 111 10.99 -15.57 11.71
C LYS A 111 9.68 -15.30 10.98
N GLU A 112 8.78 -16.29 11.04
CA GLU A 112 7.46 -16.23 10.41
C GLU A 112 6.75 -14.94 10.87
N PRO A 113 6.25 -14.11 9.93
CA PRO A 113 5.50 -12.92 10.32
C PRO A 113 4.23 -13.36 11.06
N MET A 114 3.96 -12.78 12.23
CA MET A 114 2.95 -13.29 13.17
C MET A 114 1.51 -13.03 12.70
N TYR A 115 1.02 -13.84 11.78
CA TYR A 115 -0.41 -13.92 11.47
C TYR A 115 -1.16 -14.72 12.54
N ILE A 116 -2.30 -14.21 13.03
CA ILE A 116 -3.64 -14.83 12.91
C ILE A 116 -4.70 -13.76 13.20
N ALA A 117 -5.46 -13.39 12.16
CA ALA A 117 -6.82 -12.83 12.30
C ALA A 117 -7.82 -13.84 11.70
N SER A 118 -8.13 -14.88 12.47
CA SER A 118 -8.88 -16.04 11.98
C SER A 118 -10.32 -15.71 11.57
N ASN A 119 -10.82 -16.44 10.57
CA ASN A 119 -12.15 -16.30 9.95
C ASN A 119 -12.37 -15.09 9.03
N GLN A 120 -11.36 -14.28 8.70
CA GLN A 120 -11.50 -13.16 7.75
C GLN A 120 -10.90 -13.36 6.35
N HIS A 121 -10.10 -14.41 6.14
CA HIS A 121 -9.42 -14.65 4.86
C HIS A 121 -9.73 -16.01 4.23
N ASP A 122 -9.76 -16.03 2.90
CA ASP A 122 -10.06 -17.20 2.05
C ASP A 122 -9.03 -17.39 0.91
N ALA A 123 -9.28 -18.36 0.03
CA ALA A 123 -8.39 -18.69 -1.09
C ALA A 123 -8.18 -17.54 -2.11
N ILE A 124 -9.12 -16.60 -2.22
CA ILE A 124 -8.96 -15.43 -3.10
C ILE A 124 -8.00 -14.42 -2.46
N ASP A 125 -7.99 -14.27 -1.13
CA ASP A 125 -6.96 -13.44 -0.45
C ASP A 125 -5.56 -14.01 -0.66
N MET A 126 -5.42 -15.34 -0.61
CA MET A 126 -4.14 -16.01 -0.88
C MET A 126 -3.71 -15.83 -2.34
N LYS A 127 -4.66 -15.92 -3.31
CA LYS A 127 -4.40 -15.60 -4.73
C LYS A 127 -3.96 -14.13 -4.90
N LEU A 128 -4.61 -13.20 -4.20
CA LEU A 128 -4.31 -11.76 -4.28
C LEU A 128 -2.95 -11.41 -3.67
N LEU A 129 -2.57 -11.98 -2.52
CA LEU A 129 -1.26 -11.77 -1.91
C LEU A 129 -0.12 -12.45 -2.70
N TRP A 130 -0.39 -13.64 -3.26
CA TRP A 130 0.52 -14.26 -4.24
C TRP A 130 0.70 -13.34 -5.45
N PHE A 131 -0.38 -12.87 -6.07
CA PHE A 131 -0.32 -11.96 -7.22
C PHE A 131 0.38 -10.64 -6.88
N TYR A 132 0.24 -10.12 -5.65
CA TYR A 132 1.01 -8.97 -5.19
C TYR A 132 2.52 -9.22 -5.27
N THR A 133 2.97 -10.33 -4.68
CA THR A 133 4.39 -10.69 -4.57
C THR A 133 5.02 -11.24 -5.86
N THR A 134 4.22 -11.63 -6.86
CA THR A 134 4.70 -12.04 -8.18
C THR A 134 4.56 -10.98 -9.26
N ASN A 135 3.54 -10.10 -9.17
CA ASN A 135 3.19 -9.16 -10.22
C ASN A 135 2.95 -7.73 -9.70
N THR A 136 2.03 -7.50 -8.76
CA THR A 136 1.59 -6.12 -8.44
C THR A 136 2.70 -5.21 -7.92
N PHE A 137 3.67 -5.76 -7.18
CA PHE A 137 4.81 -4.99 -6.64
C PHE A 137 5.61 -4.26 -7.74
N SER A 138 5.69 -4.80 -8.97
CA SER A 138 6.43 -4.17 -10.08
C SER A 138 5.82 -2.84 -10.53
N SER A 139 4.52 -2.64 -10.28
CA SER A 139 3.78 -1.41 -10.62
C SER A 139 4.22 -0.19 -9.78
N PHE A 140 5.15 -0.37 -8.84
CA PHE A 140 5.73 0.67 -7.98
C PHE A 140 7.26 0.79 -8.14
N ALA A 141 7.88 0.06 -9.07
CA ALA A 141 9.32 0.12 -9.34
C ALA A 141 9.58 0.45 -10.82
N THR A 142 10.10 1.65 -11.11
CA THR A 142 10.44 2.08 -12.47
C THR A 142 11.61 1.30 -13.09
N GLN A 143 12.27 0.44 -12.31
CA GLN A 143 13.31 -0.52 -12.73
C GLN A 143 13.03 -1.92 -12.13
N ALA A 144 11.75 -2.34 -12.08
CA ALA A 144 11.34 -3.64 -11.53
C ALA A 144 12.14 -4.81 -12.14
N GLY A 145 12.61 -5.72 -11.30
CA GLY A 145 13.45 -6.86 -11.69
C GLY A 145 14.90 -6.49 -12.05
N ARG A 146 15.25 -5.20 -12.14
CA ARG A 146 16.62 -4.70 -12.40
C ARG A 146 17.30 -4.15 -11.15
N VAL A 147 16.55 -3.76 -10.11
CA VAL A 147 17.09 -3.23 -8.84
C VAL A 147 16.59 -4.07 -7.67
N LYS A 148 17.28 -5.21 -7.46
CA LYS A 148 16.95 -6.24 -6.45
C LYS A 148 16.51 -5.66 -5.10
N ARG A 149 17.18 -4.64 -4.55
CA ARG A 149 16.83 -4.09 -3.23
C ARG A 149 15.47 -3.38 -3.22
N ILE A 150 15.11 -2.65 -4.29
CA ILE A 150 13.78 -2.02 -4.41
C ILE A 150 12.72 -3.10 -4.56
N ASP A 151 13.00 -4.14 -5.36
CA ASP A 151 12.13 -5.32 -5.47
C ASP A 151 11.95 -6.00 -4.09
N ASP A 152 13.03 -6.29 -3.36
CA ASP A 152 13.00 -6.92 -2.03
C ASP A 152 12.19 -6.10 -1.01
N ILE A 153 12.30 -4.76 -1.02
CA ILE A 153 11.49 -3.89 -0.16
C ILE A 153 9.99 -4.02 -0.53
N LEU A 154 9.65 -3.86 -1.81
CA LEU A 154 8.25 -3.88 -2.27
C LEU A 154 7.59 -5.27 -2.17
N LYS A 155 8.35 -6.33 -2.42
CA LYS A 155 7.90 -7.74 -2.54
C LYS A 155 8.00 -8.53 -1.24
N ILE A 156 8.97 -8.24 -0.37
CA ILE A 156 9.22 -9.00 0.86
C ILE A 156 8.93 -8.14 2.08
N LYS A 157 9.53 -6.94 2.17
CA LYS A 157 9.44 -6.12 3.38
C LYS A 157 8.05 -5.51 3.61
N ILE A 158 7.44 -4.93 2.58
CA ILE A 158 6.08 -4.39 2.68
C ILE A 158 5.07 -5.49 3.09
N PRO A 159 5.03 -6.68 2.44
CA PRO A 159 4.19 -7.79 2.90
C PRO A 159 4.50 -8.27 4.32
N ALA A 160 5.77 -8.28 4.76
CA ALA A 160 6.10 -8.62 6.15
C ALA A 160 5.41 -7.69 7.16
N HIS A 161 5.45 -6.37 6.95
CA HIS A 161 4.71 -5.41 7.79
C HIS A 161 3.19 -5.52 7.62
N ALA A 162 2.69 -5.97 6.45
CA ALA A 162 1.27 -6.14 6.20
C ALA A 162 0.62 -7.23 7.06
N PHE A 163 1.35 -8.32 7.38
CA PHE A 163 0.84 -9.35 8.30
C PHE A 163 0.58 -8.81 9.72
N GLU A 164 1.32 -7.78 10.14
CA GLU A 164 1.16 -7.09 11.42
C GLU A 164 0.19 -5.89 11.34
N SER A 165 -0.16 -5.43 10.13
CA SER A 165 -0.90 -4.19 9.87
C SER A 165 -2.11 -4.41 8.94
N PRO A 166 -3.33 -4.63 9.49
CA PRO A 166 -4.51 -5.00 8.69
C PRO A 166 -4.85 -4.03 7.56
N PHE A 167 -4.69 -2.71 7.78
CA PHE A 167 -4.95 -1.70 6.76
C PHE A 167 -3.98 -1.76 5.57
N LEU A 168 -2.72 -2.13 5.82
CA LEU A 168 -1.73 -2.35 4.77
C LEU A 168 -2.04 -3.66 4.03
N MET A 169 -2.43 -4.74 4.71
CA MET A 169 -2.87 -5.97 4.06
C MET A 169 -4.09 -5.73 3.16
N ASP A 170 -5.10 -5.00 3.64
CA ASP A 170 -6.23 -4.54 2.81
C ASP A 170 -5.75 -3.70 1.61
N CYS A 171 -4.71 -2.87 1.77
CA CYS A 171 -4.13 -2.10 0.67
C CYS A 171 -3.45 -3.00 -0.39
N LEU A 172 -2.68 -4.03 0.01
CA LEU A 172 -2.08 -5.01 -0.90
C LEU A 172 -3.14 -5.80 -1.68
N LEU A 173 -4.14 -6.31 -0.97
CA LEU A 173 -5.23 -7.12 -1.52
C LEU A 173 -6.11 -6.28 -2.46
N GLY A 174 -6.42 -5.04 -2.08
CA GLY A 174 -7.18 -4.09 -2.90
C GLY A 174 -6.46 -3.69 -4.17
N THR A 175 -5.17 -3.34 -4.08
CA THR A 175 -4.36 -2.94 -5.24
C THR A 175 -4.23 -4.10 -6.24
N SER A 176 -4.03 -5.32 -5.73
CA SER A 176 -3.96 -6.53 -6.56
C SER A 176 -5.31 -6.92 -7.16
N ALA A 177 -6.42 -6.64 -6.47
CA ALA A 177 -7.77 -6.87 -6.97
C ALA A 177 -8.07 -5.93 -8.16
N LEU A 178 -7.72 -4.64 -8.04
CA LEU A 178 -7.87 -3.67 -9.13
C LEU A 178 -7.01 -4.05 -10.35
N GLN A 179 -5.75 -4.46 -10.16
CA GLN A 179 -4.90 -4.87 -11.28
C GLN A 179 -5.44 -6.13 -11.98
N LEU A 180 -5.95 -7.11 -11.23
CA LEU A 180 -6.60 -8.29 -11.83
C LEU A 180 -7.86 -7.90 -12.62
N GLN A 181 -8.66 -6.95 -12.13
CA GLN A 181 -9.83 -6.42 -12.86
C GLN A 181 -9.43 -5.70 -14.15
N HIS A 182 -8.37 -4.87 -14.12
CA HIS A 182 -7.80 -4.24 -15.32
C HIS A 182 -7.29 -5.28 -16.33
N LEU A 183 -6.74 -6.41 -15.86
CA LEU A 183 -6.36 -7.56 -16.69
C LEU A 183 -7.53 -8.49 -17.07
N GLY A 184 -8.79 -8.02 -16.93
CA GLY A 184 -10.00 -8.75 -17.31
C GLY A 184 -10.26 -10.04 -16.52
N GLN A 185 -9.62 -10.22 -15.36
CA GLN A 185 -9.76 -11.41 -14.53
C GLN A 185 -10.96 -11.31 -13.60
N ASP A 186 -11.66 -12.43 -13.38
CA ASP A 186 -12.79 -12.49 -12.46
C ASP A 186 -12.35 -12.24 -11.00
N ILE A 187 -12.67 -11.04 -10.53
CA ILE A 187 -12.61 -10.57 -9.15
C ILE A 187 -13.82 -9.67 -8.92
N ALA A 188 -14.74 -10.07 -8.05
CA ALA A 188 -15.98 -9.34 -7.79
C ALA A 188 -15.74 -7.86 -7.39
N PRO A 189 -16.37 -6.87 -8.05
CA PRO A 189 -16.19 -5.44 -7.74
C PRO A 189 -16.46 -5.08 -6.27
N SER A 190 -17.48 -5.68 -5.67
CA SER A 190 -17.80 -5.52 -4.24
C SER A 190 -16.67 -5.98 -3.30
N ARG A 191 -15.82 -6.92 -3.74
CA ARG A 191 -14.66 -7.40 -2.99
C ARG A 191 -13.50 -6.41 -3.07
N ALA A 192 -13.20 -5.90 -4.27
CA ALA A 192 -12.21 -4.83 -4.48
C ALA A 192 -12.57 -3.55 -3.70
N LEU A 193 -13.83 -3.13 -3.77
CA LEU A 193 -14.38 -2.01 -3.01
C LEU A 193 -14.23 -2.21 -1.48
N ARG A 194 -14.47 -3.43 -0.98
CA ARG A 194 -14.32 -3.74 0.46
C ARG A 194 -12.88 -3.58 0.95
N TYR A 195 -11.89 -4.06 0.19
CA TYR A 195 -10.49 -3.83 0.52
C TYR A 195 -10.16 -2.34 0.54
N ARG A 196 -10.57 -1.60 -0.51
CA ARG A 196 -10.35 -0.15 -0.63
C ARG A 196 -10.92 0.59 0.58
N ALA A 197 -12.17 0.31 0.95
CA ALA A 197 -12.81 0.91 2.12
C ALA A 197 -12.06 0.63 3.44
N ARG A 198 -11.70 -0.63 3.72
CA ARG A 198 -10.98 -0.99 4.96
C ARG A 198 -9.56 -0.43 5.00
N ALA A 199 -8.86 -0.40 3.87
CA ALA A 199 -7.53 0.21 3.75
C ALA A 199 -7.58 1.70 4.11
N PHE A 200 -8.51 2.47 3.52
CA PHE A 200 -8.69 3.88 3.85
C PHE A 200 -9.11 4.12 5.31
N GLU A 201 -10.09 3.35 5.82
CA GLU A 201 -10.57 3.49 7.21
C GLU A 201 -9.48 3.20 8.24
N GLY A 202 -8.77 2.09 8.07
CA GLY A 202 -7.70 1.67 8.98
C GLY A 202 -6.45 2.53 8.87
N TYR A 203 -6.08 2.98 7.66
CA TYR A 203 -4.98 3.92 7.47
C TYR A 203 -5.28 5.26 8.16
N ARG A 204 -6.48 5.82 7.99
CA ARG A 204 -6.89 7.07 8.66
C ARG A 204 -6.72 6.96 10.19
N LYS A 205 -7.24 5.90 10.80
CA LYS A 205 -7.11 5.65 12.26
C LYS A 205 -5.65 5.51 12.70
N ALA A 206 -4.82 4.83 11.90
CA ALA A 206 -3.40 4.67 12.20
C ALA A 206 -2.60 6.00 12.07
N VAL A 207 -3.03 6.91 11.19
CA VAL A 207 -2.49 8.29 11.12
C VAL A 207 -2.94 9.12 12.33
N GLU A 208 -4.21 9.03 12.72
CA GLU A 208 -4.77 9.73 13.89
C GLU A 208 -4.12 9.27 15.22
N GLU A 209 -3.68 8.00 15.33
CA GLU A 209 -2.99 7.46 16.50
C GLU A 209 -1.45 7.59 16.50
N PHE A 210 -0.84 8.04 15.39
CA PHE A 210 0.59 7.93 15.00
C PHE A 210 1.59 7.39 16.06
N LYS A 211 2.18 6.21 15.76
CA LYS A 211 3.20 5.55 16.59
C LYS A 211 4.44 5.17 15.74
N PRO A 212 5.68 5.41 16.21
CA PRO A 212 6.89 5.13 15.42
C PRO A 212 6.99 3.69 14.90
N GLU A 213 6.49 2.72 15.66
CA GLU A 213 6.48 1.29 15.30
C GLU A 213 5.53 1.01 14.12
N THR A 214 4.49 1.82 13.94
CA THR A 214 3.54 1.73 12.81
C THR A 214 4.00 2.50 11.57
N PHE A 215 5.02 3.35 11.68
CA PHE A 215 5.50 4.17 10.55
C PHE A 215 5.83 3.34 9.28
N PRO A 216 6.51 2.17 9.33
CA PRO A 216 6.81 1.39 8.13
C PRO A 216 5.55 0.95 7.36
N ALA A 217 4.44 0.70 8.07
CA ALA A 217 3.17 0.36 7.47
C ALA A 217 2.40 1.58 6.96
N LEU A 218 2.48 2.71 7.67
CA LEU A 218 1.92 4.00 7.24
C LEU A 218 2.55 4.50 5.93
N ILE A 219 3.88 4.52 5.85
CA ILE A 219 4.61 5.01 4.66
C ILE A 219 4.50 4.05 3.46
N ALA A 220 4.41 2.74 3.70
CA ALA A 220 4.07 1.77 2.66
C ALA A 220 2.63 1.98 2.15
N THR A 221 1.68 2.22 3.05
CA THR A 221 0.28 2.42 2.68
C THR A 221 0.07 3.74 1.91
N SER A 222 0.71 4.84 2.31
CA SER A 222 0.57 6.12 1.59
C SER A 222 1.09 6.04 0.15
N LEU A 223 2.17 5.29 -0.09
CA LEU A 223 2.65 4.99 -1.45
C LEU A 223 1.63 4.17 -2.24
N LEU A 224 1.16 3.05 -1.69
CA LEU A 224 0.21 2.15 -2.38
C LEU A 224 -1.18 2.78 -2.61
N LEU A 225 -1.60 3.70 -1.73
CA LEU A 225 -2.85 4.45 -1.86
C LEU A 225 -2.90 5.32 -3.11
N THR A 226 -1.76 5.71 -3.69
CA THR A 226 -1.74 6.43 -4.99
C THR A 226 -2.37 5.60 -6.10
N ALA A 227 -2.04 4.31 -6.20
CA ALA A 227 -2.66 3.39 -7.15
C ALA A 227 -4.07 2.95 -6.71
N LEU A 228 -4.29 2.68 -5.41
CA LEU A 228 -5.59 2.21 -4.91
C LEU A 228 -6.70 3.28 -4.99
N SER A 229 -6.35 4.56 -4.92
CA SER A 229 -7.26 5.68 -5.19
C SER A 229 -7.55 5.90 -6.67
N SER A 230 -6.66 5.45 -7.58
CA SER A 230 -6.83 5.66 -9.03
C SER A 230 -8.12 5.06 -9.60
N GLN A 231 -8.72 4.09 -8.92
CA GLN A 231 -10.02 3.53 -9.32
C GLN A 231 -11.13 4.59 -9.38
N MET A 232 -11.01 5.70 -8.63
CA MET A 232 -11.99 6.79 -8.64
C MET A 232 -12.10 7.47 -10.03
N PHE A 233 -11.01 7.55 -10.81
CA PHE A 233 -11.09 8.04 -12.19
C PHE A 233 -11.93 7.13 -13.11
N ARG A 234 -12.24 5.90 -12.67
CA ARG A 234 -12.92 4.85 -13.44
C ARG A 234 -14.28 4.45 -12.84
N GLU A 235 -14.74 5.12 -11.78
CA GLU A 235 -16.04 4.86 -11.14
C GLU A 235 -17.09 5.91 -11.52
N GLU A 236 -18.26 5.44 -11.95
CA GLU A 236 -19.42 6.27 -12.29
C GLU A 236 -19.83 7.18 -11.11
N GLY A 237 -20.27 8.39 -11.44
CA GLY A 237 -20.64 9.40 -10.43
C GLY A 237 -19.46 10.09 -9.73
N THR A 238 -18.21 9.66 -9.94
CA THR A 238 -17.04 10.41 -9.44
C THR A 238 -16.96 11.76 -10.11
N LYS A 239 -16.83 12.83 -9.32
CA LYS A 239 -16.79 14.23 -9.78
C LYS A 239 -15.75 14.51 -10.86
N ASP A 240 -16.06 15.54 -11.66
CA ASP A 240 -15.13 16.17 -12.62
C ASP A 240 -13.90 16.73 -11.89
N LEU A 241 -12.72 16.62 -12.53
CA LEU A 241 -11.43 17.11 -12.03
C LEU A 241 -10.93 16.43 -10.73
N TYR A 242 -11.17 15.12 -10.59
CA TYR A 242 -10.72 14.32 -9.44
C TYR A 242 -9.19 14.29 -9.29
N ILE A 243 -8.43 14.64 -10.33
CA ILE A 243 -6.98 14.84 -10.28
C ILE A 243 -6.57 15.80 -9.14
N ILE A 244 -7.40 16.79 -8.80
CA ILE A 244 -7.15 17.77 -7.74
C ILE A 244 -7.17 17.10 -6.35
N ASP A 245 -8.07 16.15 -6.12
CA ASP A 245 -8.10 15.37 -4.88
C ASP A 245 -6.97 14.33 -4.84
N TRP A 246 -6.63 13.75 -5.99
CA TRP A 246 -5.54 12.80 -6.11
C TRP A 246 -4.18 13.45 -5.81
N MET A 247 -3.98 14.72 -6.17
CA MET A 247 -2.84 15.54 -5.72
C MET A 247 -2.71 15.56 -4.18
N ILE A 248 -3.82 15.56 -3.43
CA ILE A 248 -3.80 15.49 -1.96
C ILE A 248 -3.31 14.12 -1.48
N VAL A 249 -3.75 13.02 -2.12
CA VAL A 249 -3.29 11.64 -1.82
C VAL A 249 -1.78 11.53 -2.00
N TRP A 250 -1.25 12.05 -3.12
CA TRP A 250 0.20 12.11 -3.38
C TRP A 250 0.97 12.90 -2.32
N ARG A 251 0.44 14.05 -1.87
CA ARG A 251 1.06 14.85 -0.79
C ARG A 251 0.99 14.19 0.58
N GLY A 252 0.07 13.24 0.79
CA GLY A 252 0.02 12.40 2.00
C GLY A 252 1.32 11.63 2.26
N ILE A 253 2.08 11.28 1.21
CA ILE A 253 3.41 10.66 1.34
C ILE A 253 4.39 11.61 2.05
N GLY A 254 4.39 12.90 1.69
CA GLY A 254 5.21 13.93 2.34
C GLY A 254 4.84 14.11 3.81
N LEU A 255 3.54 14.17 4.11
CA LEU A 255 3.06 14.27 5.50
C LEU A 255 3.51 13.08 6.37
N MET A 256 3.49 11.85 5.83
CA MET A 256 4.02 10.69 6.57
C MET A 256 5.52 10.82 6.86
N ILE A 257 6.31 11.35 5.91
CA ILE A 257 7.74 11.63 6.09
C ILE A 257 7.94 12.71 7.15
N ASP A 258 7.18 13.81 7.10
CA ASP A 258 7.29 14.94 8.04
C ASP A 258 6.90 14.58 9.48
N MET A 259 6.01 13.58 9.66
CA MET A 259 5.64 13.04 10.97
C MET A 259 6.73 12.17 11.61
N ALA A 260 7.73 11.72 10.84
CA ALA A 260 8.77 10.80 11.28
C ALA A 260 10.13 11.49 11.44
N THR A 261 10.97 11.02 12.37
CA THR A 261 12.37 11.49 12.42
C THR A 261 13.15 10.92 11.22
N PRO A 262 14.19 11.60 10.71
CA PRO A 262 15.05 11.05 9.66
C PRO A 262 15.66 9.68 10.01
N GLN A 263 15.88 9.42 11.30
CA GLN A 263 16.27 8.10 11.82
C GLN A 263 15.14 7.07 11.65
N THR A 264 13.90 7.40 12.05
CA THR A 264 12.72 6.52 11.89
C THR A 264 12.50 6.18 10.41
N VAL A 265 12.64 7.17 9.52
CA VAL A 265 12.58 6.99 8.06
C VAL A 265 13.65 6.01 7.58
N TRP A 266 14.88 6.12 8.08
CA TRP A 266 15.99 5.24 7.72
C TRP A 266 15.84 3.82 8.28
N GLU A 267 15.54 3.67 9.58
CA GLU A 267 15.39 2.39 10.28
C GLU A 267 14.17 1.60 9.82
N SER A 268 13.12 2.27 9.31
CA SER A 268 12.03 1.62 8.57
C SER A 268 12.55 0.81 7.37
N GLY A 269 13.73 1.14 6.83
CA GLY A 269 14.31 0.60 5.61
C GLY A 269 13.39 0.69 4.39
N MET A 270 12.45 1.63 4.38
CA MET A 270 11.63 2.00 3.23
C MET A 270 12.23 3.18 2.44
N ALA A 271 13.26 3.84 2.97
CA ALA A 271 13.77 5.11 2.47
C ALA A 271 14.15 5.10 0.98
N GLU A 272 14.72 4.02 0.47
CA GLU A 272 15.14 3.92 -0.94
C GLU A 272 13.96 3.95 -1.93
N LEU A 273 12.72 3.65 -1.50
CA LEU A 273 11.49 3.85 -2.31
C LEU A 273 11.20 5.34 -2.60
N PHE A 274 11.75 6.24 -1.80
CA PHE A 274 11.50 7.68 -1.84
C PHE A 274 12.69 8.48 -2.38
N PHE A 275 13.75 7.81 -2.85
CA PHE A 275 14.85 8.48 -3.56
C PHE A 275 14.38 8.99 -4.93
N ARG A 276 14.76 10.21 -5.31
CA ARG A 276 14.32 10.89 -6.53
C ARG A 276 15.53 11.50 -7.26
N PRO A 277 15.41 11.79 -8.58
CA PRO A 277 16.40 12.60 -9.26
C PRO A 277 16.28 14.05 -8.74
N PRO A 278 17.40 14.72 -8.41
CA PRO A 278 17.37 16.15 -8.07
C PRO A 278 16.73 17.00 -9.18
N ILE A 279 16.19 18.15 -8.78
CA ILE A 279 15.60 19.15 -9.68
C ILE A 279 16.44 20.42 -9.61
N ASP A 280 17.04 20.79 -10.74
CA ASP A 280 17.63 22.10 -10.95
C ASP A 280 16.54 23.01 -11.54
N LEU A 281 15.93 23.84 -10.68
CA LEU A 281 14.80 24.70 -11.05
C LEU A 281 15.21 25.88 -11.91
N ASP A 282 16.47 26.32 -11.84
CA ASP A 282 16.99 27.43 -12.63
C ASP A 282 17.29 26.96 -14.06
N LYS A 283 17.84 25.74 -14.22
CA LYS A 283 17.91 25.07 -15.53
C LYS A 283 16.51 24.75 -16.06
N ALA A 284 15.62 24.21 -15.23
CA ALA A 284 14.28 23.81 -15.66
C ALA A 284 13.42 24.98 -16.16
N ALA A 285 13.61 26.18 -15.62
CA ALA A 285 12.96 27.41 -16.09
C ALA A 285 13.22 27.70 -17.58
N LEU A 286 14.39 27.31 -18.11
CA LEU A 286 14.77 27.48 -19.52
C LEU A 286 13.98 26.57 -20.49
N HIS A 287 13.24 25.58 -19.96
CA HIS A 287 12.44 24.63 -20.73
C HIS A 287 10.93 24.82 -20.55
N ILE A 288 10.50 25.96 -19.99
CA ILE A 288 9.07 26.32 -19.90
C ILE A 288 8.54 26.68 -21.31
N PRO A 289 7.42 26.10 -21.79
CA PRO A 289 6.83 26.49 -23.07
C PRO A 289 6.47 27.98 -23.12
N ASN A 290 6.88 28.66 -24.19
CA ASN A 290 6.70 30.11 -24.35
C ASN A 290 5.23 30.55 -24.24
N SER A 291 4.27 29.72 -24.68
CA SER A 291 2.82 29.97 -24.54
C SER A 291 2.38 30.03 -23.07
N LEU A 292 2.84 29.08 -22.24
CA LEU A 292 2.55 29.06 -20.81
C LEU A 292 3.28 30.18 -20.06
N LEU A 293 4.52 30.49 -20.45
CA LEU A 293 5.26 31.61 -19.88
C LEU A 293 4.60 32.96 -20.22
N PHE A 294 4.07 33.11 -21.44
CA PHE A 294 3.29 34.28 -21.86
C PHE A 294 1.94 34.39 -21.12
N MET A 295 1.23 33.27 -20.93
CA MET A 295 -0.04 33.21 -20.18
C MET A 295 0.10 33.75 -18.74
N ILE A 296 1.25 33.53 -18.10
CA ILE A 296 1.55 33.99 -16.74
C ILE A 296 2.19 35.38 -16.73
N SER A 297 3.13 35.68 -17.62
CA SER A 297 3.77 37.01 -17.68
C SER A 297 2.85 38.13 -18.22
N SER A 298 1.72 37.77 -18.85
CA SER A 298 0.68 38.73 -19.28
C SER A 298 -0.29 39.13 -18.17
N ILE A 299 -0.21 38.53 -16.97
CA ILE A 299 -1.02 38.89 -15.80
C ILE A 299 -0.58 40.28 -15.30
N LYS A 300 -1.54 41.17 -15.06
CA LYS A 300 -1.31 42.58 -14.70
C LYS A 300 -1.98 42.92 -13.36
N PRO A 301 -1.54 43.97 -12.65
CA PRO A 301 -2.24 44.46 -11.46
C PRO A 301 -3.73 44.68 -11.75
N GLY A 302 -4.59 44.04 -10.97
CA GLY A 302 -6.06 44.03 -11.17
C GLY A 302 -6.61 42.78 -11.87
N ASP A 303 -5.77 41.90 -12.43
CA ASP A 303 -6.16 40.53 -12.75
C ASP A 303 -6.28 39.72 -11.43
N PRO A 304 -7.36 38.97 -11.19
CA PRO A 304 -7.50 38.21 -9.94
C PRO A 304 -6.49 37.06 -9.74
N ASP A 305 -5.62 36.74 -10.70
CA ASP A 305 -4.47 35.83 -10.53
C ASP A 305 -3.14 36.57 -10.19
N TYR A 306 -3.15 37.90 -10.01
CA TYR A 306 -1.92 38.70 -9.92
C TYR A 306 -0.99 38.35 -8.74
N GLU A 307 -1.55 38.12 -7.54
CA GLU A 307 -0.76 37.69 -6.37
C GLU A 307 -0.27 36.23 -6.49
N ASP A 308 -0.91 35.42 -7.33
CA ASP A 308 -0.59 34.01 -7.57
C ASP A 308 0.46 33.81 -8.68
N VAL A 309 0.89 34.87 -9.37
CA VAL A 309 1.95 34.83 -10.40
C VAL A 309 3.20 34.03 -9.96
N PRO A 310 3.73 34.18 -8.72
CA PRO A 310 4.87 33.38 -8.26
C PRO A 310 4.54 31.89 -8.15
N VAL A 311 3.34 31.55 -7.67
CA VAL A 311 2.86 30.16 -7.50
C VAL A 311 2.73 29.47 -8.87
N TYR A 312 2.18 30.18 -9.86
CA TYR A 312 2.14 29.71 -11.24
C TYR A 312 3.54 29.53 -11.83
N TYR A 313 4.42 30.52 -11.67
CA TYR A 313 5.78 30.48 -12.24
C TYR A 313 6.63 29.34 -11.64
N ASP A 314 6.60 29.14 -10.32
CA ASP A 314 7.29 28.02 -9.68
C ASP A 314 6.72 26.67 -10.11
N THR A 315 5.39 26.55 -10.27
CA THR A 315 4.77 25.35 -10.84
C THR A 315 5.24 25.08 -12.28
N LEU A 316 5.37 26.15 -13.10
CA LEU A 316 5.91 26.03 -14.45
C LEU A 316 7.37 25.55 -14.45
N LYS A 317 8.21 25.88 -13.47
CA LYS A 317 9.57 25.31 -13.37
C LYS A 317 9.54 23.79 -13.17
N TYR A 318 8.63 23.27 -12.34
CA TYR A 318 8.48 21.82 -12.18
C TYR A 318 7.98 21.15 -13.46
N LEU A 319 7.06 21.79 -14.21
CA LEU A 319 6.65 21.32 -15.53
C LEU A 319 7.80 21.39 -16.57
N GLY A 320 8.58 22.47 -16.56
CA GLY A 320 9.81 22.63 -17.35
C GLY A 320 10.86 21.56 -17.05
N SER A 321 10.88 20.99 -15.84
CA SER A 321 11.76 19.86 -15.51
C SER A 321 11.39 18.56 -16.24
N LEU A 322 10.12 18.41 -16.67
CA LEU A 322 9.67 17.30 -17.51
C LEU A 322 10.10 17.52 -18.96
N TYR A 323 9.96 18.74 -19.49
CA TYR A 323 10.50 19.12 -20.80
C TYR A 323 12.03 18.98 -20.87
N SER A 324 12.76 19.36 -19.80
CA SER A 324 14.22 19.22 -19.69
C SER A 324 14.70 17.77 -19.56
N GLU A 325 13.82 16.85 -19.13
CA GLU A 325 14.12 15.42 -19.04
C GLU A 325 13.73 14.66 -20.32
N LEU A 326 12.64 15.06 -21.01
CA LEU A 326 12.14 14.41 -22.21
C LEU A 326 13.17 14.35 -23.36
N VAL A 327 14.11 15.30 -23.42
CA VAL A 327 15.23 15.29 -24.39
C VAL A 327 16.17 14.08 -24.23
N HIS A 328 16.07 13.33 -23.13
CA HIS A 328 16.79 12.08 -22.89
C HIS A 328 15.95 10.82 -23.22
N GLY A 329 14.74 10.99 -23.76
CA GLY A 329 13.86 9.89 -24.15
C GLY A 329 13.09 9.24 -23.00
N PHE A 330 12.37 8.16 -23.33
CA PHE A 330 11.53 7.45 -22.37
C PHE A 330 12.35 6.48 -21.51
N GLY A 331 12.47 6.78 -20.22
CA GLY A 331 13.15 5.91 -19.27
C GLY A 331 12.76 6.12 -17.81
N PRO A 332 13.34 5.30 -16.90
CA PRO A 332 12.93 5.24 -15.49
C PRO A 332 12.99 6.55 -14.72
N ILE A 333 13.93 7.45 -15.08
CA ILE A 333 14.03 8.80 -14.51
C ILE A 333 12.84 9.67 -14.94
N MET A 334 12.49 9.64 -16.23
CA MET A 334 11.35 10.39 -16.78
C MET A 334 10.04 9.92 -16.16
N THR A 335 9.80 8.61 -16.11
CA THR A 335 8.65 8.01 -15.41
C THR A 335 8.57 8.49 -13.97
N LEU A 336 9.68 8.45 -13.24
CA LEU A 336 9.72 8.86 -11.85
C LEU A 336 9.40 10.35 -11.67
N ARG A 337 9.93 11.25 -12.52
CA ARG A 337 9.59 12.68 -12.49
C ARG A 337 8.11 12.95 -12.78
N VAL A 338 7.54 12.31 -13.81
CA VAL A 338 6.12 12.50 -14.17
C VAL A 338 5.22 11.99 -13.05
N VAL A 339 5.47 10.77 -12.56
CA VAL A 339 4.68 10.14 -11.50
C VAL A 339 4.71 10.94 -10.19
N THR A 340 5.87 11.46 -9.78
CA THR A 340 6.00 12.18 -8.51
C THR A 340 5.97 13.70 -8.65
N TRP A 341 5.52 14.25 -9.79
CA TRP A 341 5.40 15.69 -9.99
C TRP A 341 4.56 16.36 -8.89
N PHE A 342 3.48 15.68 -8.48
CA PHE A 342 2.58 16.13 -7.41
C PHE A 342 3.21 16.26 -6.02
N THR A 343 4.38 15.64 -5.76
CA THR A 343 5.07 15.79 -4.47
C THR A 343 5.94 17.05 -4.40
N PHE A 344 6.23 17.68 -5.54
CA PHE A 344 7.12 18.84 -5.64
C PHE A 344 6.40 20.18 -5.88
N ILE A 345 5.21 20.16 -6.47
CA ILE A 345 4.46 21.39 -6.79
C ILE A 345 4.16 22.25 -5.53
N PRO A 346 4.13 23.59 -5.64
CA PRO A 346 3.80 24.49 -4.53
C PRO A 346 2.47 24.14 -3.85
N LYS A 347 2.35 24.37 -2.53
CA LYS A 347 1.10 24.13 -1.79
C LYS A 347 -0.05 24.99 -2.34
N GLY A 348 0.21 26.25 -2.68
CA GLY A 348 -0.77 27.16 -3.28
C GLY A 348 -1.35 26.65 -4.61
N PHE A 349 -0.57 25.96 -5.46
CA PHE A 349 -1.06 25.50 -6.76
C PHE A 349 -2.18 24.45 -6.63
N VAL A 350 -2.17 23.64 -5.57
CA VAL A 350 -3.27 22.71 -5.25
C VAL A 350 -4.55 23.47 -4.93
N GLU A 351 -4.44 24.62 -4.25
CA GLU A 351 -5.58 25.47 -3.89
C GLU A 351 -6.12 26.23 -5.12
N LEU A 352 -5.26 26.74 -5.99
CA LEU A 352 -5.66 27.29 -7.29
C LEU A 352 -6.35 26.22 -8.17
N GLY A 353 -5.92 24.97 -8.06
CA GLY A 353 -6.62 23.81 -8.63
C GLY A 353 -8.03 23.62 -8.04
N ARG A 354 -8.18 23.60 -6.71
CA ARG A 354 -9.47 23.46 -6.00
C ARG A 354 -10.46 24.59 -6.34
N GLN A 355 -9.97 25.82 -6.38
CA GLN A 355 -10.69 27.01 -6.84
C GLN A 355 -10.98 27.01 -8.35
N LYS A 356 -10.49 25.99 -9.09
CA LYS A 356 -10.63 25.81 -10.54
C LYS A 356 -10.18 27.03 -11.34
N ARG A 357 -9.11 27.69 -10.88
CA ARG A 357 -8.49 28.84 -11.55
C ARG A 357 -8.08 28.43 -12.97
N PRO A 358 -8.50 29.14 -14.03
CA PRO A 358 -8.27 28.68 -15.41
C PRO A 358 -6.82 28.41 -15.75
N ARG A 359 -5.90 29.28 -15.32
CA ARG A 359 -4.45 29.16 -15.55
C ARG A 359 -3.86 27.93 -14.84
N ALA A 360 -4.38 27.55 -13.66
CA ALA A 360 -3.99 26.32 -12.97
C ALA A 360 -4.43 25.08 -13.76
N LEU A 361 -5.67 25.08 -14.26
CA LEU A 361 -6.22 23.98 -15.04
C LEU A 361 -5.52 23.82 -16.40
N VAL A 362 -5.12 24.91 -17.06
CA VAL A 362 -4.25 24.85 -18.26
C VAL A 362 -2.91 24.17 -17.94
N ILE A 363 -2.20 24.61 -16.89
CA ILE A 363 -0.90 24.03 -16.50
C ILE A 363 -1.06 22.54 -16.19
N LEU A 364 -2.16 22.16 -15.54
CA LEU A 364 -2.49 20.78 -15.23
C LEU A 364 -2.81 19.95 -16.48
N ALA A 365 -3.52 20.50 -17.47
CA ALA A 365 -3.75 19.84 -18.76
C ALA A 365 -2.44 19.61 -19.54
N HIS A 366 -1.48 20.54 -19.46
CA HIS A 366 -0.14 20.35 -20.04
C HIS A 366 0.69 19.30 -19.29
N TYR A 367 0.59 19.23 -17.96
CA TYR A 367 1.17 18.11 -17.20
C TYR A 367 0.55 16.75 -17.58
N LEU A 368 -0.77 16.70 -17.80
CA LEU A 368 -1.46 15.45 -18.13
C LEU A 368 -1.03 14.88 -19.50
N MET A 369 -0.51 15.70 -20.43
CA MET A 369 0.14 15.18 -21.65
C MET A 369 1.37 14.32 -21.32
N PHE A 370 2.21 14.73 -20.35
CA PHE A 370 3.31 13.89 -19.87
C PHE A 370 2.81 12.61 -19.19
N MET A 371 1.74 12.71 -18.40
CA MET A 371 1.09 11.53 -17.80
C MET A 371 0.62 10.53 -18.85
N LYS A 372 0.07 11.00 -19.98
CA LYS A 372 -0.36 10.15 -21.11
C LYS A 372 0.82 9.41 -21.78
N SER A 373 2.00 10.02 -21.82
CA SER A 373 3.21 9.37 -22.38
C SER A 373 3.84 8.29 -21.48
N VAL A 374 3.38 8.15 -20.22
CA VAL A 374 3.83 7.11 -19.29
C VAL A 374 3.08 5.80 -19.55
N GLN A 375 3.76 4.85 -20.18
CA GLN A 375 3.28 3.50 -20.43
C GLN A 375 3.63 2.53 -19.28
N ASN A 376 3.05 1.33 -19.31
CA ASN A 376 3.30 0.21 -18.37
C ASN A 376 2.83 0.40 -16.91
N LEU A 377 2.13 1.49 -16.58
CA LEU A 377 1.50 1.70 -15.26
C LEU A 377 -0.02 1.65 -15.36
N TRP A 378 -0.60 0.45 -15.18
CA TRP A 378 -2.04 0.17 -15.29
C TRP A 378 -2.95 1.13 -14.47
N TRP A 379 -2.45 1.63 -13.34
CA TRP A 379 -3.19 2.52 -12.45
C TRP A 379 -3.23 3.97 -12.95
N ILE A 380 -2.37 4.35 -13.92
CA ILE A 380 -2.42 5.66 -14.60
C ILE A 380 -3.34 5.63 -15.84
N ASP A 381 -3.57 4.45 -16.41
CA ASP A 381 -4.24 4.29 -17.71
C ASP A 381 -5.60 5.00 -17.80
N GLY A 382 -5.81 5.75 -18.88
CA GLY A 382 -7.01 6.56 -19.13
C GLY A 382 -7.20 7.83 -18.26
N ILE A 383 -6.38 8.07 -17.22
CA ILE A 383 -6.53 9.27 -16.35
C ILE A 383 -6.31 10.55 -17.17
N ALA A 384 -5.25 10.61 -17.96
CA ALA A 384 -4.90 11.80 -18.73
C ALA A 384 -6.05 12.22 -19.67
N ASP A 385 -6.63 11.27 -20.39
CA ASP A 385 -7.71 11.55 -21.35
C ASP A 385 -9.00 12.01 -20.66
N ARG A 386 -9.40 11.37 -19.55
CA ARG A 386 -10.55 11.81 -18.73
C ARG A 386 -10.37 13.25 -18.26
N GLU A 387 -9.22 13.55 -17.66
CA GLU A 387 -9.01 14.82 -16.98
C GLU A 387 -8.71 15.97 -17.96
N ILE A 388 -7.99 15.72 -19.07
CA ILE A 388 -7.83 16.71 -20.15
C ILE A 388 -9.18 17.04 -20.80
N ALA A 389 -10.01 16.03 -21.10
CA ALA A 389 -11.35 16.27 -21.64
C ALA A 389 -12.24 17.04 -20.64
N GLY A 390 -12.15 16.71 -19.34
CA GLY A 390 -12.82 17.44 -18.26
C GLY A 390 -12.39 18.91 -18.17
N ILE A 391 -11.09 19.19 -18.22
CA ILE A 391 -10.54 20.56 -18.23
C ILE A 391 -11.00 21.32 -19.47
N ALA A 392 -10.88 20.72 -20.66
CA ALA A 392 -11.23 21.36 -21.92
C ALA A 392 -12.73 21.69 -22.03
N LYS A 393 -13.60 20.82 -21.47
CA LYS A 393 -15.04 21.05 -21.30
C LYS A 393 -15.34 22.16 -20.28
N TYR A 394 -14.60 22.23 -19.17
CA TYR A 394 -14.82 23.21 -18.10
C TYR A 394 -14.40 24.64 -18.49
N LEU A 395 -13.28 24.78 -19.21
CA LEU A 395 -12.74 26.09 -19.61
C LEU A 395 -13.35 26.65 -20.90
N GLY A 396 -13.81 25.78 -21.81
CA GLY A 396 -14.42 26.17 -23.09
C GLY A 396 -13.48 26.94 -24.02
N GLU A 397 -14.05 27.61 -25.02
CA GLU A 397 -13.27 28.18 -26.13
C GLU A 397 -12.48 29.45 -25.78
N ASN A 398 -12.75 30.07 -24.63
CA ASN A 398 -11.96 31.21 -24.12
C ASN A 398 -10.50 30.83 -23.82
N TRP A 399 -10.19 29.54 -23.72
CA TRP A 399 -8.85 28.98 -23.48
C TRP A 399 -8.41 28.03 -24.61
N ALA A 400 -9.03 28.13 -25.80
CA ALA A 400 -8.80 27.19 -26.90
C ALA A 400 -7.34 27.18 -27.40
N ASN A 401 -6.64 28.31 -27.34
CA ASN A 401 -5.24 28.42 -27.78
C ASN A 401 -4.30 27.71 -26.80
N GLU A 402 -4.47 28.00 -25.50
CA GLU A 402 -3.70 27.46 -24.40
C GLU A 402 -3.93 25.95 -24.25
N LEU A 403 -5.14 25.49 -24.57
CA LEU A 403 -5.53 24.08 -24.57
C LEU A 403 -5.32 23.36 -25.91
N ALA A 404 -4.79 24.02 -26.96
CA ALA A 404 -4.67 23.42 -28.28
C ALA A 404 -3.84 22.13 -28.27
N ALA A 405 -2.67 22.14 -27.62
CA ALA A 405 -1.83 20.93 -27.49
C ALA A 405 -2.50 19.85 -26.63
N PRO A 406 -3.01 20.11 -25.40
CA PRO A 406 -3.80 19.12 -24.66
C PRO A 406 -4.98 18.53 -25.44
N ARG A 407 -5.74 19.35 -26.20
CA ARG A 407 -6.85 18.89 -27.05
C ARG A 407 -6.36 17.97 -28.18
N LEU A 408 -5.21 18.24 -28.79
CA LEU A 408 -4.59 17.35 -29.77
C LEU A 408 -4.08 16.05 -29.14
N ALA A 409 -3.55 16.09 -27.91
CA ALA A 409 -3.03 14.91 -27.22
C ALA A 409 -4.12 13.84 -26.97
N LEU A 410 -5.40 14.22 -26.86
CA LEU A 410 -6.54 13.29 -26.79
C LEU A 410 -6.69 12.40 -28.05
N LEU A 411 -6.16 12.83 -29.19
CA LEU A 411 -6.24 12.11 -30.47
C LEU A 411 -5.07 11.13 -30.67
N LEU A 412 -4.04 11.22 -29.81
CA LEU A 412 -2.83 10.41 -29.89
C LEU A 412 -2.94 9.20 -28.96
N ASN A 413 -2.22 8.12 -29.29
CA ASN A 413 -2.14 6.91 -28.45
C ASN A 413 -0.70 6.40 -28.31
N ASP A 414 0.16 6.68 -29.29
CA ASP A 414 1.59 6.44 -29.14
C ASP A 414 2.28 7.53 -28.29
N ARG A 415 3.28 7.13 -27.52
CA ARG A 415 4.03 8.04 -26.63
C ARG A 415 4.98 8.95 -27.40
N THR A 416 5.59 8.49 -28.48
CA THR A 416 6.52 9.30 -29.30
C THR A 416 5.74 10.40 -30.01
N ASP A 417 4.53 10.14 -30.51
CA ASP A 417 3.67 11.19 -31.05
C ASP A 417 3.27 12.24 -29.99
N VAL A 418 2.99 11.81 -28.74
CA VAL A 418 2.76 12.75 -27.63
C VAL A 418 4.03 13.56 -27.30
N ALA A 419 5.22 12.99 -27.42
CA ALA A 419 6.48 13.71 -27.24
C ALA A 419 6.79 14.69 -28.39
N ARG A 420 6.51 14.31 -29.64
CA ARG A 420 6.57 15.20 -30.83
C ARG A 420 5.71 16.43 -30.63
N LEU A 421 4.47 16.23 -30.15
CA LEU A 421 3.52 17.29 -29.81
C LEU A 421 4.01 18.17 -28.64
N LEU A 422 4.56 17.56 -27.58
CA LEU A 422 5.13 18.29 -26.43
C LEU A 422 6.33 19.17 -26.84
N LEU A 423 7.28 18.60 -27.58
CA LEU A 423 8.50 19.30 -28.00
C LEU A 423 8.27 20.26 -29.18
N ASN A 424 7.11 20.19 -29.84
CA ASN A 424 6.81 20.85 -31.10
C ASN A 424 7.87 20.51 -32.18
N ASP A 425 8.22 19.23 -32.26
CA ASP A 425 9.20 18.66 -33.18
C ASP A 425 8.62 17.38 -33.80
N PRO A 426 8.12 17.42 -35.06
CA PRO A 426 7.46 16.28 -35.69
C PRO A 426 8.44 15.15 -36.06
N GLU A 427 9.73 15.45 -36.22
CA GLU A 427 10.75 14.47 -36.58
C GLU A 427 11.42 13.84 -35.33
N TRP A 428 10.97 14.22 -34.12
CA TRP A 428 11.53 13.68 -32.88
C TRP A 428 11.36 12.16 -32.78
N GLU A 429 12.41 11.52 -32.30
CA GLU A 429 12.46 10.10 -31.93
C GLU A 429 13.18 9.96 -30.59
N SER A 430 12.79 8.96 -29.79
CA SER A 430 13.36 8.77 -28.44
C SER A 430 14.85 8.38 -28.54
N PRO A 431 15.81 9.16 -27.98
CA PRO A 431 17.25 8.87 -28.11
C PRO A 431 17.72 7.56 -27.46
N GLY A 432 16.84 6.93 -26.69
CA GLY A 432 16.91 5.53 -26.28
C GLY A 432 15.54 5.05 -25.81
N ASP A 433 15.31 3.75 -25.80
CA ASP A 433 14.15 3.13 -25.15
C ASP A 433 14.61 2.18 -24.04
N PHE A 434 14.78 2.74 -22.84
CA PHE A 434 15.26 2.03 -21.66
C PHE A 434 14.29 0.94 -21.18
N TYR A 435 13.06 0.85 -21.72
CA TYR A 435 12.18 -0.29 -21.47
C TYR A 435 12.59 -1.52 -22.28
N SER A 436 12.90 -1.33 -23.57
CA SER A 436 13.32 -2.40 -24.48
C SER A 436 14.75 -2.87 -24.24
N GLU A 437 15.66 -1.99 -23.82
CA GLU A 437 17.03 -2.38 -23.53
C GLU A 437 17.19 -3.11 -22.18
N PRO A 438 18.13 -4.07 -22.06
CA PRO A 438 18.47 -4.72 -20.79
C PRO A 438 19.20 -3.80 -19.79
N THR A 439 19.66 -2.64 -20.25
CA THR A 439 20.54 -1.73 -19.51
C THR A 439 19.80 -1.06 -18.34
N ARG A 440 20.52 -0.80 -17.25
CA ARG A 440 20.05 0.10 -16.20
C ARG A 440 20.38 1.53 -16.64
N ASP A 441 19.42 2.44 -16.63
CA ASP A 441 19.70 3.88 -16.81
C ASP A 441 20.76 4.29 -15.77
N PRO A 442 21.98 4.67 -16.16
CA PRO A 442 23.08 4.93 -15.21
C PRO A 442 22.78 6.12 -14.30
N ARG A 443 21.89 7.02 -14.73
CA ARG A 443 21.44 8.17 -13.94
C ARG A 443 20.60 7.74 -12.72
N ALA A 444 20.13 6.48 -12.69
CA ALA A 444 19.49 5.89 -11.53
C ALA A 444 20.43 5.70 -10.32
N GLU A 445 21.75 5.86 -10.49
CA GLU A 445 22.72 5.89 -9.39
C GLU A 445 22.81 7.26 -8.70
N ALA A 446 22.40 8.33 -9.40
CA ALA A 446 22.27 9.68 -8.87
C ALA A 446 20.94 9.93 -8.14
N LEU A 447 20.07 8.92 -8.02
CA LEU A 447 18.88 8.97 -7.17
C LEU A 447 19.30 9.15 -5.70
N THR A 448 18.68 10.09 -5.01
CA THR A 448 19.06 10.50 -3.66
C THR A 448 17.84 10.99 -2.89
N TRP A 449 17.98 11.19 -1.58
CA TRP A 449 16.94 11.87 -0.80
C TRP A 449 16.90 13.36 -1.14
N VAL A 450 15.72 13.87 -1.42
CA VAL A 450 15.46 15.29 -1.76
C VAL A 450 14.41 15.89 -0.83
N ASP A 451 14.42 17.21 -0.70
CA ASP A 451 13.33 17.97 -0.08
C ASP A 451 12.16 18.20 -1.06
N ASP A 452 11.09 18.86 -0.58
CA ASP A 452 9.91 19.21 -1.36
C ASP A 452 10.20 20.21 -2.50
N THR A 453 11.35 20.90 -2.46
CA THR A 453 11.81 21.73 -3.58
C THR A 453 12.57 20.94 -4.65
N GLY A 454 12.86 19.65 -4.41
CA GLY A 454 13.66 18.79 -5.28
C GLY A 454 15.18 18.92 -5.08
N LYS A 455 15.63 19.63 -4.03
CA LYS A 455 17.06 19.80 -3.72
C LYS A 455 17.54 18.67 -2.82
N ARG A 456 18.81 18.28 -2.98
CA ARG A 456 19.38 17.14 -2.26
C ARG A 456 19.55 17.43 -0.76
N TYR A 457 18.99 16.56 0.08
CA TYR A 457 19.12 16.66 1.53
C TYR A 457 20.57 16.40 1.99
N LYS A 458 21.20 17.37 2.65
CA LYS A 458 22.66 17.38 2.85
C LYS A 458 23.17 16.24 3.73
N SER A 459 22.45 15.91 4.80
CA SER A 459 22.83 14.90 5.82
C SER A 459 22.46 13.45 5.46
N MET A 460 21.69 13.21 4.39
CA MET A 460 21.42 11.86 3.90
C MET A 460 22.61 11.28 3.10
N PRO A 461 22.68 9.95 2.86
CA PRO A 461 23.74 9.32 2.06
C PRO A 461 23.76 9.75 0.58
N LYS A 462 24.94 9.70 -0.06
CA LYS A 462 25.15 10.30 -1.40
C LYS A 462 24.51 9.53 -2.56
N THR A 463 24.41 8.21 -2.50
CA THR A 463 23.86 7.37 -3.58
C THR A 463 23.06 6.19 -3.02
N VAL A 464 22.21 5.60 -3.87
CA VAL A 464 21.60 4.27 -3.66
C VAL A 464 22.70 3.26 -3.29
N GLY A 465 22.61 2.63 -2.11
CA GLY A 465 23.62 1.67 -1.63
C GLY A 465 24.82 2.23 -0.86
N ALA A 466 24.99 3.55 -0.70
CA ALA A 466 26.15 4.12 -0.02
C ALA A 466 26.36 3.68 1.45
N LEU A 467 25.33 3.16 2.14
CA LEU A 467 25.42 2.62 3.51
C LEU A 467 25.31 1.08 3.59
N TYR A 468 25.13 0.40 2.46
CA TYR A 468 25.06 -1.07 2.39
C TYR A 468 25.97 -1.54 1.25
N PRO A 469 27.27 -1.83 1.54
CA PRO A 469 28.24 -2.25 0.52
C PRO A 469 27.81 -3.55 -0.17
N SER A 470 28.39 -3.78 -1.35
CA SER A 470 28.03 -4.82 -2.32
C SER A 470 27.56 -6.14 -1.72
N ASP A 471 26.29 -6.46 -1.96
CA ASP A 471 25.53 -7.63 -1.49
C ASP A 471 26.35 -8.94 -1.48
N PRO A 472 26.83 -9.40 -0.32
CA PRO A 472 27.38 -10.74 -0.17
C PRO A 472 26.22 -11.71 0.10
N ALA A 473 26.02 -12.65 -0.84
CA ALA A 473 25.03 -13.73 -0.74
C ALA A 473 25.05 -14.42 0.66
N PRO A 474 23.89 -14.88 1.15
CA PRO A 474 23.52 -14.77 2.55
C PRO A 474 24.47 -15.49 3.50
N ARG A 475 24.87 -14.80 4.58
CA ARG A 475 25.65 -15.41 5.68
C ARG A 475 24.97 -15.21 7.02
N THR A 476 24.69 -16.34 7.66
CA THR A 476 24.20 -16.44 9.03
C THR A 476 25.27 -16.02 10.03
N LYS A 477 25.02 -14.96 10.80
CA LYS A 477 25.18 -14.92 12.28
C LYS A 477 24.65 -13.59 12.83
N ALA A 478 24.47 -13.52 14.16
CA ALA A 478 23.82 -12.40 14.83
C ALA A 478 24.70 -11.14 14.91
N TRP A 479 24.04 -10.00 15.11
CA TRP A 479 24.68 -8.70 15.35
C TRP A 479 24.77 -8.48 16.86
N GLU A 480 25.99 -8.41 17.40
CA GLU A 480 26.25 -8.05 18.80
C GLU A 480 26.42 -6.52 18.92
N GLY A 481 26.15 -5.96 20.11
CA GLY A 481 26.07 -4.51 20.35
C GLY A 481 27.40 -3.74 20.20
N GLU A 482 27.44 -2.42 20.43
CA GLU A 482 26.65 -1.64 21.40
C GLU A 482 26.56 -0.13 21.02
N ASN A 483 25.93 0.66 21.92
CA ASN A 483 26.07 2.10 22.11
C ASN A 483 25.41 3.04 21.08
N TYR A 484 24.18 3.45 21.41
CA TYR A 484 23.51 4.63 20.84
C TYR A 484 23.66 5.83 21.80
N TYR A 485 23.92 7.02 21.25
CA TYR A 485 23.88 8.27 22.03
C TYR A 485 22.43 8.64 22.37
N GLN A 486 22.18 9.08 23.60
CA GLN A 486 20.98 9.84 23.95
C GLN A 486 21.27 11.33 23.80
N ASP A 487 20.37 12.07 23.16
CA ASP A 487 20.26 13.51 23.31
C ASP A 487 18.80 13.89 23.61
N LYS A 488 18.58 14.97 24.37
CA LYS A 488 17.30 15.36 24.96
C LYS A 488 16.91 16.79 24.57
N LEU A 489 16.53 17.00 23.31
CA LEU A 489 15.91 18.24 22.85
C LEU A 489 14.83 17.94 21.79
N LEU A 490 13.59 17.79 22.27
CA LEU A 490 12.38 17.64 21.44
C LEU A 490 11.25 18.50 22.02
N LEU A 491 10.28 18.82 21.15
CA LEU A 491 9.04 19.56 21.40
C LEU A 491 9.19 21.07 21.64
N SER A 492 8.66 21.84 20.69
CA SER A 492 8.11 23.18 20.91
C SER A 492 6.70 23.24 20.30
N ALA A 493 5.84 24.12 20.82
CA ALA A 493 4.39 24.08 20.58
C ALA A 493 3.81 24.58 19.23
N PRO A 494 4.49 25.37 18.35
CA PRO A 494 3.81 26.10 17.26
C PRO A 494 2.98 25.29 16.25
N ASN A 495 3.25 23.99 16.08
CA ASN A 495 2.62 23.18 15.04
C ASN A 495 1.20 22.69 15.41
N ARG A 496 0.76 22.90 16.66
CA ARG A 496 -0.56 22.43 17.13
C ARG A 496 -1.71 23.26 16.56
N ASP A 497 -1.61 24.58 16.66
CA ASP A 497 -2.67 25.52 16.31
C ASP A 497 -3.01 25.48 14.80
N TYR A 498 -2.01 25.18 13.96
CA TYR A 498 -2.20 24.96 12.52
C TYR A 498 -2.82 23.60 12.19
N ALA A 499 -2.58 22.56 13.00
CA ALA A 499 -3.27 21.28 12.84
C ALA A 499 -4.75 21.40 13.25
N GLU A 500 -5.03 22.12 14.34
CA GLU A 500 -6.40 22.36 14.81
C GLU A 500 -7.19 23.24 13.82
N SER A 501 -6.59 24.25 13.16
CA SER A 501 -7.28 25.03 12.12
C SER A 501 -7.55 24.25 10.83
N VAL A 502 -6.65 23.34 10.40
CA VAL A 502 -6.89 22.44 9.27
C VAL A 502 -8.02 21.45 9.57
N LEU A 503 -8.08 20.91 10.80
CA LEU A 503 -9.19 20.04 11.24
C LEU A 503 -10.52 20.81 11.27
N GLN A 504 -10.52 22.04 11.79
CA GLN A 504 -11.72 22.89 11.84
C GLN A 504 -12.24 23.23 10.43
N ALA A 505 -11.35 23.46 9.46
CA ALA A 505 -11.72 23.64 8.06
C ALA A 505 -12.29 22.35 7.40
N MET A 506 -11.93 21.17 7.89
CA MET A 506 -12.49 19.89 7.42
C MET A 506 -13.87 19.60 8.04
N ASP A 507 -14.10 19.96 9.29
CA ASP A 507 -15.40 19.80 9.97
C ASP A 507 -16.48 20.77 9.41
N MET A 508 -16.10 21.93 8.85
CA MET A 508 -17.03 22.92 8.31
C MET A 508 -17.58 22.63 6.88
N GLY A 509 -17.18 21.52 6.25
CA GLY A 509 -18.07 20.81 5.31
C GLY A 509 -18.59 21.54 4.05
N VAL A 510 -17.83 22.48 3.47
CA VAL A 510 -18.13 23.13 2.16
C VAL A 510 -19.45 23.92 2.11
N GLN A 511 -19.51 25.05 2.82
CA GLN A 511 -20.45 26.14 2.50
C GLN A 511 -19.95 27.52 2.98
N ASP A 512 -19.97 28.48 2.04
CA ASP A 512 -19.92 29.94 2.14
C ASP A 512 -19.07 30.67 3.23
N MET A 513 -17.88 31.08 2.77
CA MET A 513 -17.38 32.48 2.77
C MET A 513 -16.75 33.16 4.01
N ASP A 514 -16.02 34.23 3.64
CA ASP A 514 -15.31 35.27 4.38
C ASP A 514 -14.01 34.88 5.13
N MET A 515 -12.97 35.67 4.85
CA MET A 515 -11.57 35.46 5.21
C MET A 515 -10.93 36.76 5.76
N SER A 516 -11.72 37.79 6.08
CA SER A 516 -11.19 39.09 6.53
C SER A 516 -10.77 39.12 8.03
N ARG A 517 -9.85 38.24 8.45
CA ARG A 517 -9.19 38.28 9.78
C ARG A 517 -7.90 37.48 9.87
#